data_AF-A0AA96T1U4-F1
#
_entry.id   AF-A0AA96T1U4-F1
#
_cell.length_a   1.000
_cell.length_b   1.000
_cell.length_c   1.000
_cell.angle_alpha   90.00
_cell.angle_beta   90.00
_cell.angle_gamma   90.00
#
_symmetry.space_group_name_H-M   'P 1'
#
loop_
_entity.id
_entity.type
_entity.pdbx_description
1 polymer ?
#
loop_
_entity_poly.entity_id
_entity_poly.type
_entity_poly.pdbx_seq_one_letter_code
_entity_poly.pdbx_strand_id
1 'polypeptide(L)'
;MQNEEGFTLLEMLLVMVVITVLLLLIIPNVVTQRSSVEGKGCKAYVKSIEAQVQVYQLQHNKIPTLKELSDEKYITADKCPNGESIHISNDGTVTSGKL
;
A
#
# COMPACT_ATOMS: atom_id res chain seq x y z
N MET A 1 37.84 -46.64 -2.32
CA MET A 1 37.81 -45.33 -2.97
C MET A 1 36.33 -45.02 -3.15
N GLN A 2 35.77 -44.08 -2.39
CA GLN A 2 34.34 -43.77 -2.46
C GLN A 2 34.10 -42.99 -3.76
N ASN A 3 33.18 -43.49 -4.59
CA ASN A 3 32.80 -42.87 -5.84
C ASN A 3 31.82 -41.73 -5.51
N GLU A 4 32.32 -40.51 -5.37
CA GLU A 4 31.46 -39.33 -5.27
C GLU A 4 30.93 -39.00 -6.67
N GLU A 5 29.80 -39.61 -7.02
CA GLU A 5 29.05 -39.29 -8.23
C GLU A 5 28.46 -37.88 -8.08
N GLY A 6 29.29 -36.88 -8.40
CA GLY A 6 28.96 -35.48 -8.27
C GLY A 6 27.95 -35.00 -9.30
N PHE A 7 27.05 -34.12 -8.84
CA PHE A 7 26.14 -33.27 -9.59
C PHE A 7 26.54 -33.07 -11.05
N THR A 8 25.71 -33.54 -11.98
CA THR A 8 25.94 -33.32 -13.40
C THR A 8 25.53 -31.89 -13.80
N LEU A 9 26.11 -31.36 -14.88
CA LEU A 9 25.67 -30.08 -15.46
C LEU A 9 24.17 -30.11 -15.83
N LEU A 10 23.67 -31.28 -16.22
CA LEU A 10 22.27 -31.50 -16.58
C LEU A 10 21.35 -31.29 -15.37
N GLU A 11 21.80 -31.73 -14.19
CA GLU A 11 21.07 -31.58 -12.94
C GLU A 11 20.95 -30.10 -12.53
N MET A 12 22.05 -29.34 -12.64
CA MET A 12 22.03 -27.89 -12.39
C MET A 12 21.13 -27.13 -13.38
N LEU A 13 21.05 -27.59 -14.64
CA LEU A 13 20.18 -27.00 -15.65
C LEU A 13 18.69 -27.23 -15.32
N LEU A 14 18.33 -28.45 -14.92
CA LEU A 14 16.97 -28.78 -14.51
C LEU A 14 16.56 -27.96 -13.28
N VAL A 15 17.45 -27.80 -12.29
CA VAL A 15 17.22 -26.97 -11.11
C VAL A 15 16.95 -25.51 -11.48
N MET A 16 17.75 -24.92 -12.38
CA MET A 16 17.54 -23.54 -12.85
C MET A 16 16.19 -23.37 -13.54
N VAL A 17 15.78 -24.34 -14.38
CA VAL A 17 14.46 -24.33 -15.03
C VAL A 17 13.34 -24.36 -13.99
N VAL A 18 13.44 -25.21 -12.96
CA VAL A 18 12.41 -25.26 -11.90
C VAL A 18 12.36 -23.96 -11.11
N ILE A 19 13.52 -23.41 -10.70
CA ILE A 19 13.58 -22.14 -9.93
C ILE A 19 12.98 -20.99 -10.74
N THR A 20 13.29 -20.87 -12.04
CA THR A 20 12.74 -19.80 -12.89
C THR A 20 11.22 -19.87 -13.02
N VAL A 21 10.65 -21.08 -13.20
CA VAL A 21 9.20 -21.28 -13.23
C VAL A 21 8.55 -20.90 -11.89
N LEU A 22 9.16 -21.32 -10.77
CA LEU A 22 8.66 -20.96 -9.44
C LEU A 22 8.70 -19.43 -9.21
N LEU A 23 9.78 -18.76 -9.59
CA LEU A 23 9.90 -17.30 -9.48
C LEU A 23 8.82 -16.58 -10.31
N LEU A 24 8.56 -17.04 -11.54
CA LEU A 24 7.51 -16.47 -12.39
C LEU A 24 6.11 -16.63 -11.79
N LEU A 25 5.84 -17.67 -10.99
CA LEU A 25 4.57 -17.84 -10.28
C LEU A 25 4.50 -17.00 -8.99
N ILE A 26 5.62 -16.85 -8.28
CA ILE A 26 5.68 -16.12 -7.00
C ILE A 26 5.60 -14.61 -7.20
N ILE A 27 6.34 -14.05 -8.17
CA ILE A 27 6.38 -12.60 -8.44
C ILE A 27 4.99 -11.98 -8.62
N PRO A 28 4.11 -12.47 -9.52
CA PRO A 28 2.78 -11.88 -9.71
C PRO A 28 1.91 -11.99 -8.45
N ASN A 29 2.07 -13.05 -7.65
CA ASN A 29 1.31 -13.24 -6.42
C ASN A 29 1.76 -12.27 -5.30
N VAL A 30 3.06 -12.02 -5.17
CA VAL A 30 3.59 -11.07 -4.18
C VAL A 30 3.26 -9.62 -4.55
N VAL A 31 3.40 -9.24 -5.83
CA VAL A 31 3.12 -7.87 -6.28
C VAL A 31 1.64 -7.52 -6.09
N THR A 32 0.72 -8.42 -6.46
CA THR A 32 -0.73 -8.20 -6.30
C THR A 32 -1.17 -8.09 -4.84
N GLN A 33 -0.56 -8.87 -3.94
CA GLN A 33 -0.83 -8.76 -2.51
C GLN A 33 -0.37 -7.42 -1.93
N ARG A 34 0.81 -6.92 -2.31
CA ARG A 34 1.29 -5.60 -1.87
C ARG A 34 0.34 -4.49 -2.28
N SER A 35 -0.05 -4.43 -3.55
CA SER A 35 -0.98 -3.40 -4.04
C SER A 35 -2.36 -3.49 -3.36
N SER A 36 -2.85 -4.71 -3.09
CA SER A 36 -4.11 -4.90 -2.35
C SER A 36 -4.01 -4.40 -0.90
N VAL A 37 -2.89 -4.67 -0.22
CA VAL A 37 -2.63 -4.19 1.14
C VAL A 37 -2.50 -2.68 1.18
N GLU A 38 -1.79 -2.07 0.24
CA GLU A 38 -1.66 -0.62 0.11
C GLU A 38 -3.02 0.06 -0.13
N GLY A 39 -3.87 -0.52 -0.98
CA GLY A 39 -5.24 -0.02 -1.21
C GLY A 39 -6.15 -0.16 0.01
N LYS A 40 -6.10 -1.30 0.73
CA LYS A 40 -6.83 -1.48 1.99
C LYS A 40 -6.34 -0.51 3.07
N GLY A 41 -5.02 -0.28 3.15
CA GLY A 41 -4.40 0.69 4.03
C GLY A 41 -4.87 2.12 3.72
N CYS A 42 -4.93 2.50 2.44
CA CYS A 42 -5.47 3.80 2.04
C CYS A 42 -6.95 3.97 2.41
N LYS A 43 -7.79 2.94 2.19
CA LYS A 43 -9.21 3.00 2.59
C LYS A 43 -9.38 3.18 4.11
N ALA A 44 -8.58 2.48 4.91
CA ALA A 44 -8.58 2.66 6.36
C ALA A 44 -8.08 4.06 6.76
N TYR A 45 -7.06 4.56 6.08
CA TYR A 45 -6.52 5.90 6.31
C TYR A 45 -7.52 7.01 5.98
N VAL A 46 -8.22 6.91 4.84
CA VAL A 46 -9.32 7.80 4.46
C VAL A 46 -10.39 7.85 5.55
N LYS A 47 -10.79 6.69 6.09
CA LYS A 47 -11.78 6.62 7.17
C LYS A 47 -11.29 7.30 8.45
N SER A 48 -9.99 7.16 8.76
CA SER A 48 -9.37 7.84 9.90
C SER A 48 -9.40 9.36 9.72
N ILE A 49 -9.03 9.87 8.54
CA ILE A 49 -9.08 11.30 8.24
C ILE A 49 -10.52 11.81 8.28
N GLU A 50 -11.50 11.07 7.76
CA GLU A 50 -12.91 11.44 7.84
C GLU A 50 -13.38 11.61 9.30
N ALA A 51 -12.96 10.71 10.20
CA ALA A 51 -13.23 10.84 11.63
C ALA A 51 -12.58 12.11 12.21
N GLN A 52 -11.37 12.45 11.80
CA GLN A 52 -10.68 13.65 12.26
C GLN A 52 -11.27 14.94 11.71
N VAL A 53 -11.73 14.94 10.46
CA VAL A 53 -12.52 16.02 9.85
C VAL A 53 -13.78 16.26 10.67
N GLN A 54 -14.49 15.21 11.07
CA GLN A 54 -15.67 15.31 11.92
C GLN A 54 -15.34 15.89 13.30
N VAL A 55 -14.26 15.43 13.94
CA VAL A 55 -13.80 15.99 15.21
C VAL A 55 -13.48 17.48 15.09
N TYR A 56 -12.77 17.87 14.04
CA TYR A 56 -12.46 19.28 13.77
C TYR A 56 -13.74 20.11 13.56
N GLN A 57 -14.69 19.57 12.79
CA GLN A 57 -15.97 20.21 12.55
C GLN A 57 -16.76 20.43 13.85
N LEU A 58 -16.71 19.49 14.79
CA LEU A 58 -17.34 19.62 16.10
C LEU A 58 -16.66 20.71 16.96
N GLN A 59 -15.35 20.88 16.86
CA GLN A 59 -14.60 21.86 17.66
C GLN A 59 -14.67 23.28 17.07
N HIS A 60 -14.54 23.41 15.75
CA HIS A 60 -14.38 24.69 15.07
C HIS A 60 -15.60 25.12 14.25
N ASN A 61 -16.67 24.30 14.20
CA ASN A 61 -17.86 24.52 13.36
C ASN A 61 -17.54 24.79 11.89
N LYS A 62 -16.40 24.28 11.40
CA LYS A 62 -15.86 24.50 10.06
C LYS A 62 -15.35 23.18 9.50
N ILE A 63 -15.52 22.96 8.19
CA ILE A 63 -14.88 21.85 7.50
C ILE A 63 -13.42 22.25 7.23
N PRO A 64 -12.44 21.49 7.75
CA PRO A 64 -11.04 21.81 7.58
C PRO A 64 -10.56 21.47 6.17
N THR A 65 -9.59 22.23 5.69
CA THR A 65 -8.77 21.85 4.55
C THR A 65 -7.71 20.82 4.97
N LEU A 66 -7.17 20.08 3.99
CA LEU A 66 -6.09 19.11 4.23
C LEU A 66 -4.87 19.76 4.91
N LYS A 67 -4.65 21.05 4.62
CA LYS A 67 -3.57 21.85 5.20
C LYS A 67 -3.82 22.18 6.67
N GLU A 68 -5.03 22.62 7.03
CA GLU A 68 -5.41 22.87 8.43
C GLU A 68 -5.27 21.60 9.30
N LEU A 69 -5.70 20.44 8.78
CA LEU A 69 -5.50 19.16 9.49
C LEU A 69 -4.03 18.80 9.69
N SER A 70 -3.16 19.17 8.75
CA SER A 70 -1.71 18.90 8.83
C SER A 70 -1.02 19.86 9.80
N ASP A 71 -1.31 21.16 9.69
CA ASP A 71 -0.78 22.22 10.55
C ASP A 71 -1.19 22.00 12.02
N GLU A 72 -2.43 21.57 12.27
CA GLU A 72 -2.96 21.27 13.61
C GLU A 72 -2.70 19.84 14.09
N LYS A 73 -1.89 19.06 13.36
CA LYS A 73 -1.44 17.70 13.70
C LYS A 73 -2.56 16.67 13.88
N TYR A 74 -3.70 16.89 13.25
CA TYR A 74 -4.72 15.85 13.12
C TYR A 74 -4.17 14.72 12.21
N ILE A 75 -3.54 15.06 11.09
CA ILE A 75 -2.97 14.06 10.18
C ILE A 75 -1.44 14.11 10.16
N THR A 76 -0.80 12.95 9.94
CA THR A 76 0.67 12.84 9.85
C THR A 76 1.16 12.82 8.40
N ALA A 77 0.30 12.46 7.45
CA ALA A 77 0.62 12.41 6.03
C ALA A 77 -0.56 12.90 5.18
N ASP A 78 -0.27 13.71 4.17
CA ASP A 78 -1.21 14.22 3.17
C ASP A 78 -1.50 13.21 2.04
N LYS A 79 -0.81 12.06 2.04
CA LYS A 79 -0.89 11.03 1.00
C LYS A 79 -1.17 9.66 1.58
N CYS A 80 -1.84 8.84 0.79
CA CYS A 80 -2.03 7.43 1.11
C CYS A 80 -0.74 6.61 0.91
N PRO A 81 -0.62 5.44 1.56
CA PRO A 81 0.51 4.52 1.39
C PRO A 81 0.72 4.02 -0.05
N ASN A 82 -0.34 4.03 -0.86
CA ASN A 82 -0.33 3.68 -2.28
C ASN A 82 0.10 4.85 -3.20
N GLY A 83 0.39 6.03 -2.64
CA GLY A 83 0.76 7.25 -3.38
C GLY A 83 -0.41 8.06 -3.94
N GLU A 84 -1.66 7.71 -3.63
CA GLU A 84 -2.84 8.50 -3.99
C GLU A 84 -2.96 9.77 -3.14
N SER A 85 -3.41 10.86 -3.77
CA SER A 85 -3.76 12.11 -3.08
C SER A 85 -5.12 11.99 -2.40
N ILE A 86 -5.23 12.66 -1.26
CA ILE A 86 -6.43 12.69 -0.44
C ILE A 86 -7.13 14.03 -0.68
N HIS A 87 -8.41 13.97 -1.03
CA HIS A 87 -9.25 15.15 -1.25
C HIS A 87 -10.39 15.18 -0.25
N ILE A 88 -10.62 16.36 0.35
CA ILE A 88 -11.75 16.62 1.24
C ILE A 88 -12.76 17.45 0.45
N SER A 89 -13.98 16.93 0.29
CA SER A 89 -15.08 17.64 -0.35
C SER A 89 -15.75 18.61 0.61
N ASN A 90 -16.53 19.56 0.07
CA ASN A 90 -17.22 20.60 0.84
C ASN A 90 -18.31 20.08 1.80
N ASP A 91 -18.63 18.79 1.72
CA ASP A 91 -19.55 18.06 2.58
C ASP A 91 -18.84 17.28 3.71
N GLY A 92 -17.51 17.35 3.78
CA GLY A 92 -16.70 16.64 4.79
C GLY A 92 -16.34 15.21 4.42
N THR A 93 -16.77 14.72 3.24
CA THR A 93 -16.36 13.40 2.73
C THR A 93 -14.92 13.43 2.25
N VAL A 94 -14.14 12.43 2.68
CA VAL A 94 -12.75 12.24 2.29
C VAL A 94 -12.68 11.19 1.19
N THR A 95 -12.06 11.51 0.06
CA THR A 95 -11.91 10.61 -1.09
C THR A 95 -10.43 10.46 -1.45
N SER A 96 -9.98 9.24 -1.77
CA SER A 96 -8.66 8.99 -2.34
C SER A 96 -8.76 8.80 -3.85
N GLY A 97 -7.84 9.41 -4.60
CA GLY A 97 -7.76 9.24 -6.05
C GLY A 97 -6.52 9.88 -6.65
N LYS A 98 -6.02 9.31 -7.74
CA LYS A 98 -5.08 10.01 -8.64
C LYS A 98 -5.86 11.07 -9.42
N LEU A 99 -5.39 12.31 -9.36
CA LEU A 99 -5.73 13.36 -10.33
C LEU A 99 -5.37 12.91 -11.75
#